data_AF-W6N409-F1
#
_entry.id   AF-W6N409-F1
#
_cell.length_a   1.000
_cell.length_b   1.000
_cell.length_c   1.000
_cell.angle_alpha   90.00
_cell.angle_beta   90.00
_cell.angle_gamma   90.00
#
_symmetry.space_group_name_H-M   'P 1'
#
loop_
_entity.id
_entity.type
_entity.pdbx_description
1 polymer ?
#
loop_
_entity_poly.entity_id
_entity_poly.type
_entity_poly.pdbx_seq_one_letter_code
_entity_poly.pdbx_strand_id
1 'polypeptide(L)'
;MKIKNKITKCLVSAYTAILVLDSTGIVSAASDAGEVQSKLNQGLTTIKVVITSIIAIVGVIAAAKIVISKLPSLDDPNMKNEMWRGVGMVGAAVAAGGALTWLIPWIYALFQ
;
A
#
# COMPACT_ATOMS: atom_id res chain seq x y z
N MET A 1 17.76 -10.16 16.16
CA MET A 1 17.93 -9.93 14.70
C MET A 1 17.30 -11.03 13.81
N LYS A 2 17.38 -12.33 14.17
CA LYS A 2 16.85 -13.45 13.35
C LYS A 2 15.32 -13.44 13.11
N ILE A 3 14.53 -12.98 14.07
CA ILE A 3 13.05 -12.99 13.97
C ILE A 3 12.52 -11.94 12.98
N LYS A 4 13.10 -10.73 12.96
CA LYS A 4 12.70 -9.68 12.00
C LYS A 4 12.90 -10.13 10.55
N ASN A 5 14.04 -10.77 10.25
CA ASN A 5 14.31 -11.26 8.89
C ASN A 5 13.39 -12.42 8.47
N LYS A 6 12.88 -13.22 9.42
CA LYS A 6 11.92 -14.30 9.12
C LYS A 6 10.54 -13.73 8.78
N ILE A 7 10.10 -12.69 9.49
CA ILE A 7 8.83 -11.99 9.22
C ILE A 7 8.89 -11.25 7.88
N THR A 8 10.00 -10.53 7.59
CA THR A 8 10.17 -9.84 6.31
C THR A 8 10.16 -10.80 5.12
N LYS A 9 10.82 -11.97 5.24
CA LYS A 9 10.80 -13.00 4.19
C LYS A 9 9.40 -13.58 3.96
N CYS A 10 8.61 -13.76 5.03
CA CYS A 10 7.25 -14.26 4.95
C CYS A 10 6.30 -13.26 4.27
N LEU A 11 6.44 -11.96 4.59
CA LEU A 11 5.66 -10.89 3.94
C LEU A 11 6.01 -10.73 2.46
N VAL A 12 7.29 -10.81 2.10
CA VAL A 12 7.73 -10.77 0.69
C VAL A 12 7.23 -11.99 -0.08
N SER A 13 7.28 -13.18 0.52
CA SER A 13 6.74 -14.41 -0.07
C SER A 13 5.23 -14.35 -0.30
N ALA A 14 4.47 -13.83 0.67
CA ALA A 14 3.02 -13.65 0.53
C ALA A 14 2.69 -12.64 -0.59
N TYR A 15 3.43 -11.53 -0.66
CA TYR A 15 3.28 -10.53 -1.71
C TYR A 15 3.58 -11.09 -3.10
N THR A 16 4.66 -11.88 -3.25
CA THR A 16 4.97 -12.54 -4.52
C THR A 16 3.94 -13.60 -4.91
N ALA A 17 3.37 -14.31 -3.95
CA ALA A 17 2.32 -15.31 -4.24
C ALA A 17 1.03 -14.65 -4.72
N ILE A 18 0.66 -13.50 -4.14
CA ILE A 18 -0.51 -12.71 -4.57
C ILE A 18 -0.30 -12.16 -5.99
N LEU A 19 0.89 -11.64 -6.30
CA LEU A 19 1.24 -11.17 -7.65
C LEU A 19 1.21 -12.29 -8.70
N VAL A 20 1.61 -13.51 -8.33
CA VAL A 20 1.58 -14.67 -9.22
C VAL A 20 0.14 -15.14 -9.48
N LEU A 21 -0.75 -15.04 -8.49
CA LEU A 21 -2.18 -15.34 -8.68
C LEU A 21 -2.86 -14.32 -9.61
N ASP A 22 -2.49 -13.04 -9.52
CA ASP A 22 -3.02 -11.96 -10.39
C ASP A 22 -2.50 -11.98 -11.84
N SER A 23 -1.40 -12.70 -12.12
CA SER A 23 -0.73 -12.70 -13.43
C SER A 23 -1.14 -13.84 -14.37
N THR A 24 -2.11 -14.67 -13.98
CA THR A 24 -2.61 -15.79 -14.79
C THR A 24 -3.38 -15.38 -16.06
N GLY A 25 -3.48 -14.08 -16.37
CA GLY A 25 -4.15 -13.55 -17.57
C GLY A 25 -3.26 -13.29 -18.79
N ILE A 26 -1.93 -13.53 -18.73
CA ILE A 26 -1.00 -13.15 -19.80
C ILE A 26 -0.76 -14.29 -20.79
N VAL A 27 -1.80 -14.89 -21.36
CA VAL A 27 -1.71 -15.52 -22.69
C VAL A 27 -3.09 -15.47 -23.34
N SER A 28 -3.32 -14.50 -24.21
CA SER A 28 -4.24 -14.65 -25.35
C SER A 28 -3.94 -13.55 -26.37
N ALA A 29 -3.38 -14.01 -27.48
CA ALA A 29 -3.18 -13.25 -28.69
C ALA A 29 -4.54 -12.95 -29.35
N ALA A 30 -4.63 -11.74 -29.94
CA ALA A 30 -5.60 -11.33 -30.96
C ALA A 30 -7.10 -11.46 -30.62
N SER A 31 -7.74 -10.35 -30.19
CA SER A 31 -9.17 -10.04 -30.43
C SER A 31 -9.45 -8.60 -29.99
N ASP A 32 -10.21 -7.85 -30.80
CA ASP A 32 -10.88 -6.56 -30.54
C ASP A 32 -10.15 -5.43 -29.77
N ALA A 33 -10.07 -4.24 -30.36
CA ALA A 33 -9.54 -3.03 -29.69
C ALA A 33 -10.24 -2.74 -28.35
N GLY A 34 -11.52 -3.10 -28.23
CA GLY A 34 -12.27 -3.02 -26.97
C GLY A 34 -11.82 -4.03 -25.91
N GLU A 35 -11.41 -5.23 -26.31
CA GLU A 35 -10.86 -6.24 -25.38
C GLU A 35 -9.46 -5.85 -24.90
N VAL A 36 -8.63 -5.31 -25.79
CA VAL A 36 -7.30 -4.79 -25.43
C VAL A 36 -7.42 -3.61 -24.45
N GLN A 37 -8.35 -2.68 -24.68
CA GLN A 37 -8.59 -1.57 -23.76
C GLN A 37 -9.12 -2.03 -22.40
N SER A 38 -9.99 -3.03 -22.38
CA SER A 38 -10.50 -3.62 -21.14
C SER A 38 -9.37 -4.30 -20.33
N LYS A 39 -8.53 -5.10 -20.99
CA LYS A 39 -7.34 -5.73 -20.37
C LYS A 39 -6.34 -4.69 -19.85
N LEU A 40 -6.13 -3.60 -20.57
CA LEU A 40 -5.27 -2.49 -20.13
C LEU A 40 -5.85 -1.78 -18.90
N ASN A 41 -7.15 -1.49 -18.88
CA ASN A 41 -7.80 -0.86 -17.73
C ASN A 41 -7.80 -1.77 -16.49
N GLN A 42 -7.98 -3.08 -16.68
CA GLN A 42 -7.84 -4.08 -15.62
C GLN A 42 -6.40 -4.11 -15.09
N GLY A 43 -5.41 -4.20 -15.97
CA GLY A 43 -4.00 -4.18 -15.58
C GLY A 43 -3.60 -2.89 -14.84
N LEU A 44 -4.08 -1.73 -15.29
CA LEU A 44 -3.86 -0.45 -14.63
C LEU A 44 -4.50 -0.43 -13.23
N THR A 45 -5.69 -1.01 -13.09
CA THR A 45 -6.39 -1.12 -11.80
C THR A 45 -5.63 -2.04 -10.84
N THR A 46 -5.14 -3.19 -11.32
CA THR A 46 -4.30 -4.09 -10.52
C THR A 46 -3.04 -3.37 -10.02
N ILE A 47 -2.34 -2.62 -10.88
CA ILE A 47 -1.16 -1.84 -10.49
C ILE A 47 -1.50 -0.80 -9.41
N LYS A 48 -2.62 -0.08 -9.54
CA LYS A 48 -3.07 0.90 -8.52
C LYS A 48 -3.29 0.23 -7.17
N VAL A 49 -3.95 -0.93 -7.14
CA VAL A 49 -4.22 -1.68 -5.91
C VAL A 49 -2.92 -2.17 -5.28
N VAL A 50 -2.01 -2.71 -6.07
CA VAL A 50 -0.69 -3.19 -5.61
C VAL A 50 0.10 -2.06 -4.96
N ILE A 51 0.24 -0.91 -5.63
CA ILE A 51 0.99 0.24 -5.08
C ILE A 51 0.32 0.76 -3.79
N THR A 52 -1.02 0.86 -3.78
CA THR A 52 -1.77 1.30 -2.59
C THR A 52 -1.57 0.34 -1.42
N SER A 53 -1.53 -0.97 -1.68
CA SER A 53 -1.30 -1.99 -0.65
C SER A 53 0.10 -1.88 -0.03
N ILE A 54 1.13 -1.58 -0.81
CA ILE A 54 2.50 -1.36 -0.31
C ILE A 54 2.52 -0.14 0.62
N ILE A 55 1.91 0.97 0.22
CA ILE A 55 1.83 2.19 1.02
C ILE A 55 1.15 1.90 2.36
N ALA A 56 0.05 1.15 2.35
CA ALA A 56 -0.66 0.75 3.56
C ALA A 56 0.22 -0.11 4.49
N ILE A 57 0.96 -1.09 3.96
CA ILE A 57 1.87 -1.94 4.75
C ILE A 57 2.95 -1.11 5.45
N VAL A 58 3.61 -0.21 4.70
CA VAL A 58 4.62 0.69 5.27
C VAL A 58 4.03 1.58 6.35
N GLY A 59 2.81 2.08 6.13
CA GLY A 59 2.02 2.84 7.10
C GLY A 59 1.80 2.12 8.42
N VAL A 60 1.33 0.87 8.35
CA VAL A 60 1.10 0.03 9.54
C VAL A 60 2.39 -0.20 10.31
N ILE A 61 3.51 -0.45 9.62
CA ILE A 61 4.82 -0.64 10.27
C ILE A 61 5.28 0.64 10.96
N ALA A 62 5.10 1.81 10.33
CA ALA A 62 5.46 3.10 10.91
C ALA A 62 4.60 3.43 12.14
N ALA A 63 3.29 3.21 12.06
CA ALA A 63 2.36 3.41 13.19
C ALA A 63 2.69 2.48 14.36
N ALA A 64 2.95 1.19 14.09
CA ALA A 64 3.34 0.23 15.11
C ALA A 64 4.64 0.62 15.82
N LYS A 65 5.63 1.17 15.09
CA LYS A 65 6.85 1.71 15.71
C LYS A 65 6.55 2.85 16.69
N ILE A 66 5.68 3.79 16.32
CA ILE A 66 5.32 4.93 17.19
C ILE A 66 4.66 4.42 18.47
N VAL A 67 3.71 3.50 18.35
CA VAL A 67 3.01 2.91 19.50
C VAL A 67 3.99 2.21 20.43
N ILE A 68 4.81 1.28 19.91
CA ILE A 68 5.77 0.52 20.72
C ILE A 68 6.73 1.43 21.49
N SER A 69 7.18 2.53 20.88
CA SER A 69 8.09 3.47 21.52
C SER A 69 7.45 4.32 22.62
N LYS A 70 6.12 4.49 22.62
CA LYS A 70 5.40 5.35 23.58
C LYS A 70 4.59 4.58 24.63
N LEU A 71 4.35 3.28 24.41
CA LEU A 71 3.73 2.36 25.39
C LEU A 71 4.32 2.42 26.81
N PRO A 72 5.66 2.43 27.03
CA PRO A 72 6.20 2.39 28.40
C PRO A 72 5.99 3.67 29.21
N SER A 73 5.55 4.76 28.57
CA SER A 73 5.35 6.08 29.21
C SER A 73 3.90 6.56 29.02
N LEU A 74 2.95 5.64 28.86
CA LEU A 74 1.54 5.97 28.63
C LEU A 74 0.79 6.50 29.85
N ASP A 75 1.37 6.34 31.02
CA ASP A 75 0.80 6.86 32.27
C ASP A 75 0.77 8.40 32.27
N ASP A 76 1.64 9.04 31.49
CA ASP A 76 1.65 10.48 31.28
C ASP A 76 0.61 10.93 30.23
N PRO A 77 -0.33 11.84 30.59
CA PRO A 77 -1.36 12.32 29.68
C PRO A 77 -0.80 12.95 28.39
N ASN A 78 0.35 13.64 28.52
CA ASN A 78 0.99 14.32 27.40
C ASN A 78 1.57 13.32 26.39
N MET A 79 2.19 12.23 26.87
CA MET A 79 2.77 11.20 26.00
C MET A 79 1.73 10.38 25.26
N LYS A 80 0.58 10.12 25.90
CA LYS A 80 -0.58 9.53 25.24
C LYS A 80 -1.10 10.42 24.10
N ASN A 81 -1.25 11.72 24.33
CA ASN A 81 -1.71 12.65 23.30
C ASN A 81 -0.73 12.71 22.12
N GLU A 82 0.57 12.75 22.41
CA GLU A 82 1.60 12.78 21.38
C GLU A 82 1.71 11.46 20.61
N MET A 83 1.38 10.33 21.23
CA MET A 83 1.27 9.02 20.55
C MET A 83 0.11 9.03 19.54
N TRP A 84 -1.08 9.42 19.97
CA TRP A 84 -2.26 9.49 19.10
C TRP A 84 -2.09 10.50 17.98
N ARG A 85 -1.45 11.65 18.25
CA ARG A 85 -1.09 12.61 17.20
C ARG A 85 -0.13 11.99 16.18
N GLY A 86 0.91 11.29 16.63
CA GLY A 86 1.87 10.62 15.75
C GLY A 86 1.21 9.54 14.88
N VAL A 87 0.36 8.70 15.47
CA VAL A 87 -0.40 7.67 14.74
C VAL A 87 -1.38 8.31 13.75
N GLY A 88 -2.07 9.38 14.16
CA GLY A 88 -2.97 10.13 13.28
C GLY A 88 -2.27 10.76 12.09
N MET A 89 -1.07 11.33 12.29
CA MET A 89 -0.25 11.86 11.19
C MET A 89 0.21 10.77 10.22
N VAL A 90 0.61 9.60 10.73
CA VAL A 90 0.95 8.46 9.86
C VAL A 90 -0.29 7.99 9.08
N GLY A 91 -1.45 7.90 9.74
CA GLY A 91 -2.71 7.58 9.07
C GLY A 91 -3.06 8.57 7.95
N ALA A 92 -2.92 9.88 8.22
CA ALA A 92 -3.14 10.92 7.22
C ALA A 92 -2.14 10.80 6.04
N ALA A 93 -0.87 10.51 6.31
CA ALA A 93 0.13 10.31 5.27
C ALA A 93 -0.16 9.07 4.40
N VAL A 94 -0.64 7.98 5.00
CA VAL A 94 -1.04 6.77 4.27
C VAL A 94 -2.28 7.02 3.44
N ALA A 95 -3.28 7.71 3.98
CA ALA A 95 -4.49 8.09 3.25
C ALA A 95 -4.16 9.02 2.07
N ALA A 96 -3.28 10.01 2.27
CA ALA A 96 -2.80 10.88 1.20
C ALA A 96 -2.02 10.10 0.14
N GLY A 97 -1.08 9.23 0.55
CA GLY A 97 -0.30 8.40 -0.37
C GLY A 97 -1.17 7.44 -1.19
N GLY A 98 -2.16 6.82 -0.54
CA GLY A 98 -3.16 5.97 -1.20
C GLY A 98 -4.07 6.78 -2.14
N ALA A 99 -4.49 7.99 -1.77
CA ALA A 99 -5.30 8.83 -2.65
C ALA A 99 -4.53 9.24 -3.93
N LEU A 100 -3.23 9.54 -3.79
CA LEU A 100 -2.39 9.94 -4.92
C LEU A 100 -2.31 8.88 -6.03
N THR A 101 -2.33 7.58 -5.70
CA THR A 101 -2.27 6.52 -6.72
C THR A 101 -3.50 6.50 -7.63
N TRP A 102 -4.63 7.02 -7.14
CA TRP A 102 -5.88 7.13 -7.91
C TRP A 102 -6.02 8.49 -8.61
N LEU A 103 -5.49 9.55 -8.00
CA LEU A 103 -5.67 10.94 -8.44
C LEU A 103 -4.66 11.37 -9.52
N ILE A 104 -3.41 10.89 -9.46
CA ILE A 104 -2.36 11.21 -10.44
C ILE A 104 -2.75 10.90 -11.90
N PRO A 105 -3.37 9.73 -12.21
CA PRO A 105 -3.81 9.45 -13.58
C PRO A 105 -4.82 10.46 -14.12
N TRP A 106 -5.72 10.98 -13.29
CA TRP A 106 -6.69 12.00 -13.69
C TRP A 106 -6.04 13.36 -13.90
N ILE A 107 -5.08 13.73 -13.05
CA ILE A 107 -4.28 14.95 -13.22
C ILE A 107 -3.54 14.90 -14.55
N TYR A 108 -2.89 13.78 -14.87
CA TYR A 108 -2.16 13.64 -16.14
C TYR A 108 -3.09 13.78 -17.35
N ALA A 109 -4.29 13.19 -17.29
CA ALA A 109 -5.28 13.29 -18.36
C ALA A 109 -5.79 14.72 -18.60
N LEU A 110 -5.68 15.64 -17.63
CA LEU A 110 -6.05 17.05 -17.82
C LEU A 110 -5.04 17.85 -18.64
N PHE A 111 -3.82 17.35 -18.81
CA PHE A 111 -2.76 17.99 -19.60
C PHE A 111 -2.62 17.39 -21.00
N GLN A 112 -3.55 16.52 -21.40
CA GLN A 112 -3.65 15.90 -22.72
C GLN A 112 -4.82 16.51 -23.48
#